data_AF-A0A519YNX8-F1
#
_entry.id   AF-A0A519YNX8-F1
#
_cell.length_a   1.000
_cell.length_b   1.000
_cell.length_c   1.000
_cell.angle_alpha   90.00
_cell.angle_beta   90.00
_cell.angle_gamma   90.00
#
_symmetry.space_group_name_H-M   'P 1'
#
loop_
_entity.id
_entity.type
_entity.pdbx_description
1 polymer ?
#
loop_
_entity_poly.entity_id
_entity_poly.type
_entity_poly.pdbx_seq_one_letter_code
_entity_poly.pdbx_strand_id
1 'polypeptide(L)'
;MNNPACKATLLGLGLLAAATQTHAQTADRKTAIGLHANATQYRGDLGNAFWKWDNMPYSGGIDITQYIGRWLDLRLDLDYTRLRFPQDAG
;
A
#
# COMPACT_ATOMS: atom_id res chain seq x y z
N MET A 1 -9.43 -11.53 -25.56
CA MET A 1 -8.53 -11.83 -24.42
C MET A 1 -8.98 -11.04 -23.19
N ASN A 2 -10.00 -11.50 -22.46
CA ASN A 2 -10.50 -10.85 -21.24
C ASN A 2 -10.19 -11.70 -20.02
N ASN A 3 -8.91 -11.99 -19.78
CA ASN A 3 -8.47 -12.69 -18.58
C ASN A 3 -7.74 -11.70 -17.65
N PRO A 4 -8.26 -11.41 -16.45
CA PRO A 4 -7.67 -10.45 -15.51
C PRO A 4 -6.27 -10.87 -15.05
N ALA A 5 -6.01 -12.17 -14.90
CA ALA A 5 -4.69 -12.68 -14.54
C ALA A 5 -3.65 -12.38 -15.64
N CYS A 6 -4.05 -12.49 -16.91
CA CYS A 6 -3.19 -12.16 -18.04
C CYS A 6 -2.83 -10.67 -18.07
N LYS A 7 -3.80 -9.79 -17.79
CA LYS A 7 -3.57 -8.34 -17.69
C LYS A 7 -2.65 -7.98 -16.52
N ALA A 8 -2.88 -8.57 -15.35
CA ALA A 8 -2.06 -8.35 -14.17
C ALA A 8 -0.61 -8.80 -14.40
N THR A 9 -0.43 -9.96 -15.04
CA THR A 9 0.90 -10.48 -15.40
C THR A 9 1.62 -9.54 -16.38
N LEU A 10 0.92 -9.08 -17.42
CA LEU A 10 1.49 -8.12 -18.38
C LEU A 10 1.87 -6.79 -17.73
N LEU A 11 1.02 -6.27 -16.83
CA LEU A 11 1.33 -5.05 -16.07
C LEU A 11 2.55 -5.25 -15.18
N GLY A 12 2.62 -6.37 -14.45
CA GLY A 12 3.75 -6.69 -13.58
C GLY A 12 5.06 -6.79 -14.37
N LEU A 13 5.06 -7.54 -15.47
CA LEU A 13 6.23 -7.63 -16.36
C LEU A 13 6.61 -6.28 -16.97
N GLY A 14 5.62 -5.46 -17.34
CA GLY A 14 5.84 -4.11 -17.85
C GLY A 14 6.48 -3.18 -16.81
N LEU A 15 6.04 -3.23 -15.55
CA LEU A 15 6.62 -2.47 -14.45
C LEU A 15 8.06 -2.91 -14.15
N LEU A 16 8.34 -4.21 -14.14
CA LEU A 16 9.71 -4.72 -13.97
C LEU A 16 10.62 -4.29 -15.13
N ALA A 17 10.13 -4.35 -16.36
CA ALA A 17 10.90 -3.93 -17.54
C ALA A 17 11.18 -2.42 -17.56
N ALA A 18 10.28 -1.60 -17.00
CA ALA A 18 10.43 -0.15 -16.89
C ALA A 18 11.39 0.27 -15.75
N ALA A 19 11.57 -0.56 -14.73
CA ALA A 19 12.45 -0.29 -13.59
C ALA A 19 13.93 -0.62 -13.88
N THR A 20 14.51 0.00 -14.90
CA THR A 20 15.89 -0.28 -15.36
C THR A 20 16.99 0.22 -14.42
N GLN A 21 16.64 1.06 -13.44
CA GLN A 21 17.57 1.62 -12.46
C GLN A 21 17.09 1.31 -11.04
N THR A 22 17.98 0.73 -10.24
CA THR A 22 17.75 0.50 -8.81
C THR A 22 18.04 1.78 -8.03
N HIS A 23 16.99 2.48 -7.58
CA HIS A 23 17.11 3.59 -6.65
C HIS A 23 16.95 3.10 -5.22
N ALA A 24 18.01 2.49 -4.67
CA ALA A 24 18.06 2.18 -3.25
C ALA A 24 18.21 3.49 -2.45
N GLN A 25 17.60 3.54 -1.26
CA GLN A 25 17.84 4.61 -0.30
C GLN A 25 19.30 4.52 0.15
N THR A 26 20.08 5.59 -0.08
CA THR A 26 21.50 5.64 0.29
C THR A 26 21.76 6.81 1.23
N ALA A 27 22.94 6.85 1.85
CA ALA A 27 23.35 8.00 2.66
C ALA A 27 23.29 9.33 1.87
N ASP A 28 23.44 9.27 0.55
CA ASP A 28 23.36 10.42 -0.37
C ASP A 28 21.93 10.68 -0.89
N ARG A 29 21.06 9.66 -0.87
CA ARG A 29 19.66 9.74 -1.27
C ARG A 29 18.77 9.27 -0.13
N LYS A 30 18.61 10.16 0.82
CA LYS A 30 17.97 9.86 2.10
C LYS A 30 16.44 9.77 2.00
N THR A 31 15.82 10.33 0.96
CA THR A 31 14.35 10.35 0.83
C THR A 31 13.88 9.31 -0.19
N ALA A 32 12.91 8.49 0.19
CA ALA A 32 12.21 7.54 -0.66
C ALA A 32 10.71 7.88 -0.71
N ILE A 33 10.08 7.64 -1.86
CA ILE A 33 8.62 7.76 -2.05
C ILE A 33 8.10 6.37 -2.43
N GLY A 34 7.14 5.87 -1.66
CA GLY A 34 6.53 4.56 -1.82
C GLY A 34 5.06 4.62 -2.18
N LEU A 35 4.57 3.54 -2.78
CA LEU A 35 3.15 3.23 -2.94
C LEU A 35 2.88 1.93 -2.20
N HIS A 36 1.76 1.85 -1.50
CA HIS A 36 1.37 0.65 -0.79
C HIS A 36 -0.13 0.41 -0.85
N ALA A 37 -0.52 -0.85 -0.70
CA ALA A 37 -1.91 -1.29 -0.58
C ALA A 37 -2.07 -2.02 0.74
N ASN A 38 -3.17 -1.73 1.44
CA ASN A 38 -3.43 -2.16 2.79
C ASN A 38 -4.79 -2.86 2.84
N ALA A 39 -4.91 -3.86 3.72
CA ALA A 39 -6.19 -4.43 4.08
C ALA A 39 -6.51 -3.95 5.50
N THR A 40 -7.50 -3.05 5.62
CA THR A 40 -7.68 -2.26 6.86
C THR A 40 -8.78 -2.86 7.73
N GLN A 41 -8.46 -3.09 9.00
CA GLN A 41 -9.44 -3.48 10.01
C GLN A 41 -9.75 -2.30 10.93
N TYR A 42 -11.04 -2.00 11.11
CA TYR A 42 -11.50 -0.88 11.94
C TYR A 42 -12.16 -1.38 13.23
N ARG A 43 -11.84 -0.71 14.34
CA ARG A 43 -12.50 -0.87 15.64
C ARG A 43 -12.69 0.51 16.26
N GLY A 44 -13.93 0.94 16.40
CA GLY A 44 -14.28 2.22 16.99
C GLY A 44 -15.79 2.43 17.05
N ASP A 45 -16.22 3.67 17.23
CA ASP A 45 -17.64 4.02 17.46
C ASP A 45 -18.54 3.71 16.26
N LEU A 46 -17.99 3.64 15.05
CA LEU A 46 -18.74 3.25 13.84
C LEU A 46 -18.97 1.73 13.74
N GLY A 47 -18.25 0.92 14.53
CA GLY A 47 -18.37 -0.54 14.53
C GLY A 47 -17.08 -1.27 14.85
N ASN A 48 -17.19 -2.60 14.96
CA ASN A 48 -16.06 -3.49 15.23
C ASN A 48 -15.97 -4.60 14.16
N ALA A 49 -14.94 -4.49 13.33
CA ALA A 49 -14.57 -5.44 12.29
C ALA A 49 -13.23 -6.13 12.56
N PHE A 50 -12.69 -5.99 13.77
CA PHE A 50 -11.40 -6.55 14.12
C PHE A 50 -11.48 -8.09 14.13
N TRP A 51 -10.50 -8.74 13.50
CA TRP A 51 -10.43 -10.18 13.21
C TRP A 51 -11.49 -10.74 12.26
N LYS A 52 -12.28 -9.88 11.60
CA LYS A 52 -13.20 -10.29 10.54
C LYS A 52 -12.51 -10.12 9.19
N TRP A 53 -12.14 -11.26 8.60
CA TRP A 53 -11.47 -11.29 7.30
C TRP A 53 -12.46 -11.20 6.13
N ASP A 54 -13.75 -11.43 6.40
CA ASP A 54 -14.84 -11.28 5.45
C ASP A 54 -15.16 -9.79 5.25
N ASN A 55 -15.08 -9.29 4.01
CA ASN A 55 -15.37 -7.90 3.63
C ASN A 55 -14.43 -6.83 4.22
N MET A 56 -13.14 -7.15 4.36
CA MET A 56 -12.14 -6.16 4.76
C MET A 56 -11.94 -5.09 3.66
N PRO A 57 -12.08 -3.78 3.97
CA PRO A 57 -11.84 -2.74 2.99
C PRO A 57 -10.35 -2.69 2.61
N TYR A 58 -10.10 -2.61 1.30
CA TYR A 58 -8.78 -2.31 0.77
C TYR A 58 -8.55 -0.80 0.78
N SER A 59 -7.44 -0.37 1.36
CA SER A 59 -6.87 0.96 1.21
C SER A 59 -5.66 0.94 0.28
N GLY A 60 -5.34 2.12 -0.22
CA GLY A 60 -4.03 2.39 -0.77
C GLY A 60 -3.52 3.71 -0.22
N GLY A 61 -2.21 3.84 -0.23
CA GLY A 61 -1.54 5.02 0.27
C GLY A 61 -0.23 5.28 -0.44
N ILE A 62 0.28 6.46 -0.17
CA ILE A 62 1.63 6.85 -0.52
C ILE A 62 2.41 7.06 0.76
N ASP A 63 3.72 6.86 0.71
CA ASP A 63 4.57 7.14 1.85
C ASP A 63 5.83 7.89 1.44
N ILE A 64 6.32 8.71 2.36
CA ILE A 64 7.60 9.39 2.23
C ILE A 64 8.47 8.93 3.39
N THR A 65 9.58 8.27 3.08
CA THR A 65 10.53 7.77 4.07
C THR A 65 11.83 8.57 3.99
N GLN A 66 12.32 9.05 5.13
CA GLN A 66 13.53 9.84 5.26
C GLN A 66 14.55 9.08 6.12
N TYR A 67 15.72 8.79 5.57
CA TYR A 67 16.84 8.18 6.27
C TYR A 67 17.46 9.21 7.21
N ILE A 68 17.48 8.90 8.50
CA ILE A 68 18.08 9.76 9.53
C ILE A 68 19.49 9.25 9.85
N GLY A 69 19.66 7.93 9.96
CA GLY A 69 20.96 7.33 10.24
C GLY A 69 20.89 5.81 10.14
N ARG A 70 22.02 5.14 10.39
CA ARG A 70 22.20 3.69 10.15
C ARG A 70 21.12 2.79 10.77
N TRP A 71 20.45 3.25 11.82
CA TRP A 71 19.49 2.48 12.60
C TRP A 71 18.07 3.06 12.60
N LEU A 72 17.85 4.20 11.95
CA LEU A 72 16.60 4.94 12.07
C LEU A 72 16.25 5.66 10.78
N ASP A 73 15.01 5.40 10.35
CA ASP A 73 14.32 6.12 9.30
C ASP A 73 13.01 6.69 9.87
N LEU A 74 12.61 7.84 9.36
CA LEU A 74 11.32 8.46 9.65
C LEU A 74 10.40 8.28 8.45
N ARG A 75 9.21 7.73 8.67
CA ARG A 75 8.21 7.54 7.60
C ARG A 75 6.95 8.34 7.89
N LEU A 76 6.43 8.97 6.85
CA LEU A 76 5.11 9.60 6.82
C LEU A 76 4.23 8.80 5.86
N ASP A 77 3.19 8.18 6.40
CA ASP A 77 2.20 7.41 5.63
C ASP A 77 0.93 8.24 5.42
N LEU A 78 0.47 8.32 4.17
CA LEU A 78 -0.76 9.00 3.76
C LEU A 78 -1.70 7.98 3.13
N ASP A 79 -2.60 7.44 3.96
CA ASP A 79 -3.57 6.43 3.58
C ASP A 79 -4.96 7.01 3.30
N TYR A 80 -5.64 6.44 2.30
CA TYR A 80 -7.07 6.66 2.08
C TYR A 80 -7.81 5.33 2.08
N THR A 81 -8.84 5.23 2.93
CA THR A 81 -9.76 4.10 2.95
C THR A 81 -11.21 4.57 3.03
N ARG A 82 -12.10 3.86 2.36
CA ARG A 82 -13.55 4.06 2.51
C ARG A 82 -14.10 3.02 3.47
N LEU A 83 -14.48 3.46 4.65
CA LEU A 83 -15.21 2.64 5.61
C LEU A 83 -16.70 2.68 5.24
N ARG A 84 -17.28 1.52 4.98
CA ARG A 84 -18.74 1.35 4.82
C ARG A 84 -19.27 0.68 6.07
N PHE A 85 -20.21 1.32 6.76
CA PHE A 85 -20.88 0.79 7.94
C PHE A 85 -22.41 0.87 7.78
N PRO A 86 -23.16 -0.24 7.95
CA PRO A 86 -22.66 -1.61 8.15
C PRO A 86 -21.76 -2.05 6.98
N GLN A 87 -20.79 -2.92 7.26
CA GLN A 87 -19.98 -3.53 6.20
C GLN A 87 -20.89 -4.50 5.45
N ASP A 88 -21.67 -3.96 4.51
CA ASP A 88 -22.49 -4.76 3.62
C ASP A 88 -21.57 -5.74 2.90
N ALA A 89 -21.94 -7.02 2.91
CA ALA A 89 -21.29 -8.00 2.08
C ALA A 89 -21.45 -7.56 0.62
N GLY A 90 -20.32 -7.28 -0.03
CA GLY A 90 -20.28 -6.93 -1.45
C GLY A 90 -20.74 -8.08 -2.32
#